data_AF-A0A2U1RML3-F1
#
_entry.id   AF-A0A2U1RML3-F1
#
_cell.length_a   1.000
_cell.length_b   1.000
_cell.length_c   1.000
_cell.angle_alpha   90.00
_cell.angle_beta   90.00
_cell.angle_gamma   90.00
#
_symmetry.space_group_name_H-M   'P 1'
#
loop_
_entity.id
_entity.type
_entity.pdbx_description
1 polymer ?
#
loop_
_entity_poly.entity_id
_entity_poly.type
_entity_poly.pdbx_seq_one_letter_code
_entity_poly.pdbx_strand_id
1 'polypeptide(L)'
;MREFPEVMNLNQLAAYLQLSPQTLYRKVECGEVPGAKIGRQWRFKKTVIDEWLEQTALLSPSGLDLLMRETKAAAERAGYRPEELDRLIEKVRAEVGR
;
A
#
# COMPACT_ATOMS: atom_id res chain seq x y z
N MET A 1 5.60 -10.58 23.17
CA MET A 1 5.15 -9.89 21.94
C MET A 1 4.14 -8.85 22.36
N ARG A 2 4.21 -7.58 21.93
CA ARG A 2 3.14 -6.62 22.23
C ARG A 2 1.96 -6.97 21.35
N GLU A 3 0.84 -7.36 21.97
CA GLU A 3 -0.40 -7.64 21.25
C GLU A 3 -1.19 -6.33 21.09
N PHE A 4 -1.63 -6.04 19.87
CA PHE A 4 -2.43 -4.86 19.55
C PHE A 4 -3.90 -5.27 19.37
N PRO A 5 -4.86 -4.46 19.84
CA PRO A 5 -6.27 -4.78 19.65
C PRO A 5 -6.67 -4.71 18.16
N GLU A 6 -7.73 -5.44 17.80
CA GLU A 6 -8.31 -5.42 16.45
C GLU A 6 -8.70 -4.02 15.98
N VAL A 7 -9.08 -3.15 16.93
CA VAL A 7 -9.33 -1.73 16.69
C VAL A 7 -8.43 -0.90 17.61
N MET A 8 -7.54 -0.13 16.99
CA MET A 8 -6.57 0.71 17.67
C MET A 8 -7.05 2.16 17.77
N ASN A 9 -6.62 2.85 18.83
CA ASN A 9 -6.63 4.30 18.91
C ASN A 9 -5.32 4.90 18.33
N LEU A 10 -5.23 6.23 18.27
CA LEU A 10 -4.07 6.93 17.70
C LEU A 10 -2.73 6.54 18.36
N ASN A 11 -2.68 6.46 19.70
CA ASN A 11 -1.44 6.14 20.42
C ASN A 11 -1.03 4.67 20.20
N GLN A 12 -2.00 3.76 20.14
CA GLN A 12 -1.76 2.36 19.82
C GLN A 12 -1.25 2.20 18.38
N LEU A 13 -1.88 2.88 17.42
CA LEU A 13 -1.41 2.86 16.03
C LEU A 13 -0.02 3.50 15.89
N ALA A 14 0.26 4.57 16.63
CA ALA A 14 1.59 5.19 16.64
C ALA A 14 2.65 4.20 17.13
N ALA A 15 2.37 3.47 18.21
CA ALA A 15 3.25 2.42 18.70
C ALA A 15 3.36 1.22 17.72
N TYR A 16 2.27 0.88 17.02
CA TYR A 16 2.25 -0.18 16.01
C TYR A 16 3.13 0.15 14.81
N LEU A 17 2.95 1.34 14.24
CA LEU A 17 3.71 1.84 13.10
C LEU A 17 5.11 2.38 13.48
N GLN A 18 5.43 2.40 14.77
CA GLN A 18 6.66 2.96 15.31
C GLN A 18 6.89 4.43 14.90
N LEU A 19 5.80 5.21 14.91
CA LEU A 19 5.79 6.64 14.61
C LEU A 19 5.51 7.46 15.86
N SER A 20 5.91 8.74 15.84
CA SER A 20 5.45 9.67 16.87
C SER A 20 3.93 9.89 16.74
N PRO A 21 3.16 10.01 17.84
CA PRO A 21 1.73 10.30 17.77
C PRO A 21 1.41 11.61 17.02
N GLN A 22 2.30 12.60 17.10
CA GLN A 22 2.13 13.88 16.39
C GLN A 22 2.25 13.73 14.87
N THR A 23 3.26 12.98 14.41
CA THR A 23 3.44 12.67 12.98
C THR A 23 2.25 11.88 12.46
N LEU A 24 1.84 10.84 13.21
CA LEU A 24 0.70 10.02 12.82
C LEU A 24 -0.59 10.84 12.77
N TYR A 25 -0.84 11.70 13.75
CA TYR A 25 -2.01 12.57 13.76
C TYR A 25 -2.10 13.41 12.48
N ARG A 26 -1.00 14.06 12.07
CA ARG A 26 -0.96 14.84 10.82
C ARG A 26 -1.27 13.98 9.60
N LYS A 27 -0.66 12.80 9.50
CA LYS A 27 -0.88 11.88 8.38
C LYS A 27 -2.34 11.41 8.29
N VAL A 28 -2.95 11.11 9.43
CA VAL A 28 -4.36 10.72 9.50
C VAL A 28 -5.28 11.88 9.11
N GLU A 29 -5.03 13.09 9.62
CA GLU A 29 -5.83 14.27 9.26
C GLU A 29 -5.67 14.67 7.78
N CYS A 30 -4.49 14.43 7.18
CA CYS A 30 -4.27 14.61 5.75
C CYS A 30 -4.81 13.46 4.88
N GLY A 31 -5.33 12.39 5.48
CA GLY A 31 -5.85 11.22 4.76
C GLY A 31 -4.79 10.29 4.19
N GLU A 32 -3.52 10.45 4.58
CA GLU A 32 -2.41 9.57 4.14
C GLU A 32 -2.45 8.20 4.82
N VAL A 33 -3.04 8.13 6.02
CA VAL A 33 -3.20 6.89 6.78
C VAL A 33 -4.70 6.64 6.95
N PRO A 34 -5.22 5.47 6.53
CA PRO A 34 -6.65 5.20 6.58
C PRO A 34 -7.11 5.03 8.02
N GLY A 35 -8.24 5.67 8.36
CA GLY A 35 -8.85 5.59 9.68
C GLY A 35 -10.29 6.09 9.68
N ALA A 36 -11.05 5.75 10.71
CA ALA A 36 -12.40 6.23 10.91
C ALA A 36 -12.46 7.22 12.09
N LYS A 37 -13.06 8.39 11.88
CA LYS A 37 -13.31 9.39 12.92
C LYS A 37 -14.69 9.14 13.52
N ILE A 38 -14.74 8.63 14.76
CA ILE A 38 -15.96 8.33 15.49
C ILE A 38 -16.07 9.29 16.67
N GLY A 39 -16.98 10.25 16.56
CA GLY A 39 -17.07 11.37 17.49
C GLY A 39 -15.77 12.19 17.49
N ARG A 40 -15.11 12.29 18.65
CA ARG A 40 -13.84 13.03 18.82
C ARG A 40 -12.60 12.13 18.74
N GLN A 41 -12.77 10.85 18.41
CA GLN A 41 -11.68 9.88 18.47
C GLN A 41 -11.47 9.20 17.12
N TRP A 42 -10.21 8.98 16.79
CA TRP A 42 -9.82 8.13 15.67
C TRP A 42 -9.82 6.66 16.07
N ARG A 43 -10.21 5.81 15.12
CA ARG A 43 -10.20 4.35 15.23
C ARG A 43 -9.63 3.73 13.97
N PHE A 44 -8.80 2.71 14.16
CA PHE A 44 -8.03 2.08 13.11
C PHE A 44 -8.18 0.57 13.22
N LYS A 45 -8.83 -0.07 12.24
CA LYS A 45 -8.93 -1.53 12.20
C LYS A 45 -7.57 -2.09 11.79
N LYS A 46 -7.02 -3.03 12.56
CA LYS A 46 -5.70 -3.60 12.33
C LYS A 46 -5.54 -4.14 10.91
N THR A 47 -6.50 -4.94 10.45
CA THR A 47 -6.46 -5.52 9.09
C THR A 47 -6.37 -4.46 7.99
N VAL A 48 -7.07 -3.32 8.14
CA VAL A 48 -7.04 -2.23 7.15
C VAL A 48 -5.68 -1.54 7.14
N ILE A 49 -5.06 -1.37 8.30
CA ILE A 49 -3.71 -0.81 8.41
C ILE A 49 -2.66 -1.77 7.83
N ASP A 50 -2.81 -3.07 8.07
CA ASP A 50 -1.91 -4.09 7.55
C ASP A 50 -1.96 -4.11 6.01
N GLU A 51 -3.16 -4.18 5.43
CA GLU A 51 -3.36 -4.10 3.98
C GLU A 51 -2.82 -2.79 3.40
N TRP A 52 -3.03 -1.67 4.09
CA TRP A 52 -2.50 -0.37 3.67
C TRP A 52 -0.96 -0.33 3.67
N LEU A 53 -0.30 -0.92 4.66
CA LEU A 53 1.16 -1.00 4.71
C LEU A 53 1.70 -1.81 3.53
N GLU A 54 1.09 -2.96 3.24
CA GLU A 54 1.47 -3.82 2.12
C GLU A 54 1.30 -3.10 0.78
N GLN A 55 0.14 -2.48 0.55
CA GLN A 55 -0.12 -1.73 -0.68
C GLN A 55 0.80 -0.53 -0.83
N THR A 56 1.05 0.22 0.26
CA THR A 56 1.95 1.38 0.23
C THR A 56 3.39 0.95 -0.07
N ALA A 57 3.84 -0.19 0.44
CA ALA A 57 5.14 -0.74 0.12
C ALA A 57 5.24 -1.17 -1.35
N LEU A 58 4.22 -1.87 -1.88
CA LEU A 58 4.19 -2.33 -3.27
C LEU A 58 4.09 -1.19 -4.27
N LEU A 59 3.28 -0.17 -3.98
CA LEU A 59 3.08 1.00 -4.84
C LEU A 59 4.17 2.07 -4.67
N SER A 60 5.11 1.86 -3.75
CA SER A 60 6.31 2.70 -3.66
C SER A 60 7.15 2.59 -4.93
N PRO A 61 7.96 3.59 -5.30
CA PRO A 61 8.83 3.52 -6.48
C PRO A 61 9.70 2.26 -6.49
N SER A 62 10.29 1.90 -5.34
CA SER A 62 11.10 0.69 -5.22
C SER A 62 10.28 -0.60 -5.25
N GLY A 63 9.05 -0.59 -4.72
CA GLY A 63 8.16 -1.75 -4.77
C GLY A 63 7.69 -2.04 -6.20
N LEU A 64 7.35 -0.99 -6.95
CA LEU A 64 6.97 -1.10 -8.35
C LEU A 64 8.13 -1.59 -9.20
N ASP A 65 9.34 -1.08 -8.97
CA ASP A 65 10.56 -1.56 -9.64
C ASP A 65 10.79 -3.05 -9.37
N LEU A 66 10.60 -3.50 -8.13
CA LEU A 66 10.72 -4.92 -7.78
C LEU A 66 9.68 -5.77 -8.52
N LEU A 67 8.40 -5.37 -8.49
CA LEU A 67 7.33 -6.03 -9.21
C LEU A 67 7.64 -6.13 -10.71
N MET A 68 8.03 -5.01 -11.33
CA MET A 68 8.37 -4.97 -12.76
C MET A 68 9.52 -5.92 -13.11
N ARG A 69 10.53 -6.05 -12.24
CA ARG A 69 11.64 -6.99 -12.45
C ARG A 69 11.17 -8.45 -12.37
N GLU A 70 10.32 -8.78 -11.40
CA GLU A 70 9.76 -10.13 -11.30
C GLU A 70 8.87 -10.47 -12.49
N THR A 71 7.99 -9.55 -12.91
CA THR A 71 7.10 -9.75 -14.05
C THR A 71 7.88 -9.90 -15.35
N LYS A 72 8.94 -9.09 -15.55
CA LYS A 72 9.83 -9.21 -16.71
C LYS A 72 10.54 -10.56 -16.73
N ALA A 73 11.11 -10.99 -15.61
CA ALA A 73 11.78 -12.28 -15.50
C ALA A 73 10.80 -13.46 -15.69
N ALA A 74 9.55 -13.34 -15.24
CA ALA A 74 8.51 -14.34 -15.48
C ALA A 74 8.09 -14.40 -16.96
N ALA A 75 7.91 -13.24 -17.61
CA ALA A 75 7.60 -13.14 -19.02
C ALA A 75 8.70 -13.76 -19.90
N GLU A 76 9.98 -13.47 -19.58
CA GLU A 76 11.14 -14.05 -20.26
C GLU A 76 11.18 -15.58 -20.11
N ARG A 77 10.93 -16.11 -18.90
CA ARG A 77 10.86 -17.57 -18.67
C ARG A 77 9.71 -18.24 -19.42
N ALA A 78 8.60 -17.54 -19.60
CA ALA A 78 7.46 -17.99 -20.39
C ALA A 78 7.68 -17.81 -21.90
N GLY A 79 8.83 -17.28 -22.34
CA GLY A 79 9.18 -17.12 -23.75
C GLY A 79 8.56 -15.89 -24.41
N TYR A 80 7.97 -14.98 -23.66
CA TYR A 80 7.48 -13.71 -24.21
C TYR A 80 8.64 -12.85 -24.67
N ARG A 81 8.57 -12.37 -25.92
CA ARG A 81 9.54 -11.43 -26.45
C ARG A 81 9.23 -10.01 -25.97
N PRO A 82 10.24 -9.12 -25.83
CA PRO A 82 10.02 -7.73 -25.44
C PRO A 82 8.95 -7.02 -26.28
N GLU A 83 8.96 -7.24 -27.61
CA GLU A 83 7.99 -6.62 -28.53
C GLU A 83 6.52 -7.01 -28.23
N GLU A 84 6.30 -8.21 -27.69
CA GLU A 84 4.97 -8.73 -27.36
C GLU A 84 4.45 -8.12 -26.06
N LEU A 85 5.36 -7.89 -25.10
CA LEU A 85 5.06 -7.25 -23.82
C LEU A 85 4.70 -5.77 -24.01
N ASP A 86 5.46 -5.05 -24.84
CA ASP A 86 5.18 -3.64 -25.19
C ASP A 86 3.79 -3.51 -25.83
N ARG A 87 3.43 -4.43 -26.72
CA ARG A 87 2.11 -4.49 -27.35
C ARG A 87 0.98 -4.72 -26.33
N LEU A 88 1.22 -5.57 -25.34
CA LEU A 88 0.28 -5.86 -24.26
C LEU A 88 0.07 -4.64 -23.35
N ILE A 89 1.15 -3.96 -22.97
CA ILE A 89 1.09 -2.75 -22.13
C ILE A 89 0.30 -1.64 -22.84
N GLU A 90 0.57 -1.41 -24.13
CA GLU A 90 -0.16 -0.43 -24.93
C GLU A 90 -1.65 -0.78 -25.04
N LYS A 91 -1.99 -2.06 -25.21
CA LYS A 91 -3.38 -2.53 -25.24
C LYS A 91 -4.09 -2.24 -23.91
N VAL A 92 -3.46 -2.55 -22.77
CA VAL A 92 -4.03 -2.31 -21.44
C VAL A 92 -4.23 -0.81 -21.20
N ARG A 93 -3.25 0.04 -21.56
CA ARG A 93 -3.37 1.50 -21.45
C ARG A 93 -4.56 2.05 -22.25
N ALA A 94 -4.79 1.52 -23.46
CA ALA A 94 -5.92 1.91 -24.30
C ALA A 94 -7.29 1.48 -23.74
N GLU A 95 -7.33 0.39 -22.96
CA GLU A 95 -8.56 -0.11 -22.31
C GLU A 95 -8.86 0.60 -20.98
N VAL A 96 -7.84 0.92 -20.17
CA VAL A 96 -8.00 1.54 -18.85
C VAL A 96 -8.17 3.06 -18.92
N GLY A 97 -7.71 3.71 -19.99
CA GLY A 97 -7.85 5.16 -20.20
C GLY A 97 -9.24 5.63 -20.64
N ARG A 98 -10.28 4.78 -20.57
CA ARG A 98 -11.66 5.06 -20.94
C ARG A 98 -12.58 5.02 -19.73
#